data_AF-W3VCD2-F1
#
_entry.id   AF-W3VCD2-F1
#
_cell.length_a   1.000
_cell.length_b   1.000
_cell.length_c   1.000
_cell.angle_alpha   90.00
_cell.angle_beta   90.00
_cell.angle_gamma   90.00
#
_symmetry.space_group_name_H-M   'P 1'
#
loop_
_entity.id
_entity.type
_entity.pdbx_description
1 polymer ?
#
loop_
_entity_poly.entity_id
_entity_poly.type
_entity_poly.pdbx_seq_one_letter_code
_entity_poly.pdbx_strand_id
1 'polypeptide(L)' 'MGDKIYEIDADRCTECIGHYDAPTCQSVCPINNTIITDPDHQETEEQLWDKFVLLHHADKI' A
#
# COMPACT_ATOMS: atom_id res chain seq x y z
N MET A 1 7.20 24.89 6.29
CA MET A 1 6.57 23.75 5.59
C MET A 1 5.49 23.25 6.52
N GLY A 2 4.23 23.23 6.06
CA GLY A 2 3.07 23.01 6.93
C GLY A 2 3.04 21.61 7.54
N ASP A 3 2.59 21.53 8.79
CA ASP A 3 2.59 20.37 9.69
C ASP A 3 1.64 19.22 9.30
N LYS A 4 1.46 18.95 7.99
CA LYS A 4 0.55 17.90 7.51
C LYS A 4 1.32 16.89 6.68
N ILE A 5 1.45 15.70 7.24
CA ILE A 5 1.97 14.51 6.56
C ILE A 5 0.85 13.83 5.77
N TYR A 6 1.20 13.16 4.67
CA TYR A 6 0.30 12.23 4.02
C TYR A 6 0.37 10.89 4.75
N GLU A 7 -0.78 10.28 4.96
CA GLU A 7 -0.93 8.99 5.63
C GLU A 7 -1.44 7.95 4.64
N ILE A 8 -0.90 6.74 4.73
CA ILE A 8 -1.34 5.59 3.94
C ILE A 8 -2.32 4.81 4.80
N ASP A 9 -3.53 4.59 4.28
CA ASP A 9 -4.51 3.73 4.90
C ASP A 9 -4.10 2.26 4.74
N ALA A 10 -3.75 1.61 5.85
CA ALA A 10 -3.27 0.23 5.87
C ALA A 10 -4.32 -0.76 5.33
N ASP A 11 -5.61 -0.51 5.54
CA ASP A 11 -6.69 -1.39 5.04
C ASP A 11 -6.80 -1.39 3.51
N ARG A 12 -6.19 -0.40 2.86
CA ARG A 12 -6.21 -0.23 1.40
C ARG A 12 -4.85 -0.41 0.75
N CYS A 13 -3.78 -0.48 1.53
CA CYS A 13 -2.43 -0.68 1.02
C CYS A 13 -2.23 -2.16 0.68
N THR A 14 -2.00 -2.46 -0.59
CA THR A 14 -1.61 -3.81 -1.06
C THR A 14 -0.12 -3.90 -1.35
N GLU A 15 0.68 -2.90 -0.92
CA GLU A 15 2.07 -2.71 -1.34
C GLU A 15 2.27 -2.70 -2.87
N CYS A 16 1.21 -2.33 -3.61
CA CYS A 16 1.08 -2.42 -5.07
C CYS A 16 1.01 -3.84 -5.65
N ILE A 17 1.00 -4.88 -4.82
CA ILE A 17 0.76 -6.26 -5.25
C ILE A 17 -0.60 -6.34 -5.95
N GLY A 18 -0.63 -7.02 -7.09
CA GLY A 18 -1.77 -7.07 -8.02
C GLY A 18 -1.76 -6.02 -9.13
N HIS A 19 -0.96 -4.95 -9.00
CA HIS A 19 -0.85 -3.90 -10.02
C HIS A 19 0.56 -3.73 -10.58
N TYR A 20 1.57 -3.71 -9.71
CA TYR A 20 2.96 -3.44 -10.06
C TYR A 20 3.91 -4.32 -9.23
N ASP A 21 5.11 -4.55 -9.75
CA ASP A 21 6.14 -5.35 -9.07
C ASP A 21 6.80 -4.61 -7.89
N ALA A 22 6.60 -3.29 -7.79
CA ALA A 22 7.19 -2.46 -6.75
C ALA A 22 6.24 -1.32 -6.31
N PRO A 23 6.36 -0.82 -5.07
CA PRO A 23 5.54 0.28 -4.58
C PRO A 23 5.75 1.57 -5.39
N THR A 24 4.71 2.00 -6.08
CA THR A 24 4.73 3.23 -6.88
C THR A 24 4.88 4.48 -6.00
N CYS A 25 4.28 4.47 -4.81
CA CYS A 25 4.37 5.54 -3.83
C CYS A 25 5.83 5.81 -3.40
N GLN A 26 6.63 4.77 -3.18
CA GLN A 26 8.07 4.90 -2.90
C GLN A 26 8.84 5.43 -4.12
N SER A 27 8.48 4.96 -5.32
CA SER A 27 9.15 5.34 -6.58
C SER A 27 8.98 6.81 -6.94
N VAL A 28 7.86 7.43 -6.58
CA VAL A 28 7.57 8.84 -6.87
C VAL A 28 7.92 9.79 -5.73
N CYS A 29 8.19 9.27 -4.53
CA CYS A 29 8.46 10.11 -3.37
C CYS A 29 9.82 10.83 -3.54
N PRO A 30 9.86 12.17 -3.46
CA PRO A 30 11.11 12.91 -3.62
C PRO A 30 12.06 12.75 -2.41
N ILE A 31 11.57 12.18 -1.31
CA ILE A 31 12.33 11.97 -0.07
C ILE A 31 12.43 10.47 0.19
N ASN A 32 13.63 9.93 -0.03
CA ASN A 32 13.93 8.53 0.26
C ASN A 32 13.67 8.23 1.75
N ASN A 33 13.01 7.11 2.03
CA ASN A 33 12.63 6.61 3.37
C ASN A 33 11.49 7.36 4.09
N THR A 34 10.61 8.06 3.38
CA THR A 34 9.37 8.58 3.98
C THR A 34 8.25 7.55 4.01
N ILE A 35 8.29 6.58 3.09
CA ILE A 35 7.32 5.51 2.96
C ILE A 35 8.05 4.22 3.28
N ILE A 36 7.68 3.60 4.40
CA ILE A 36 8.27 2.36 4.92
C ILE A 36 7.16 1.35 5.18
N THR A 37 7.51 0.08 5.33
CA THR A 37 6.59 -0.94 5.81
C THR A 37 6.19 -0.63 7.25
N ASP A 38 4.89 -0.72 7.51
CA ASP A 38 4.34 -0.48 8.84
C ASP A 38 4.62 -1.71 9.73
N PRO A 39 5.37 -1.56 10.85
CA PRO A 39 5.68 -2.68 11.74
C PRO A 39 4.43 -3.28 12.41
N ASP A 40 3.36 -2.51 12.59
CA ASP A 40 2.10 -2.95 13.20
C ASP A 40 1.18 -3.65 12.18
N HIS A 41 1.39 -3.43 10.88
CA HIS A 41 0.62 -4.02 9.78
C HIS A 41 1.54 -4.80 8.82
N GLN A 42 2.26 -5.78 9.37
CA GLN A 42 3.06 -6.69 8.57
C GLN A 42 2.17 -7.74 7.90
N GLU A 43 2.19 -7.75 6.57
CA GLU A 43 1.38 -8.64 5.74
C GLU A 43 2.29 -9.46 4.83
N THR A 44 1.89 -10.70 4.54
CA THR A 44 2.54 -11.53 3.53
C THR A 44 2.03 -11.18 2.13
N GLU A 45 2.78 -11.57 1.10
CA GLU A 45 2.36 -11.40 -0.30
C GLU A 45 0.97 -12.02 -0.58
N GLU A 46 0.66 -13.17 0.04
CA GLU A 46 -0.66 -13.81 -0.07
C GLU A 46 -1.77 -12.96 0.57
N GLN A 47 -1.53 -12.39 1.76
CA GLN A 47 -2.50 -11.51 2.43
C GLN A 47 -2.76 -10.23 1.64
N LEU A 48 -1.71 -9.64 1.06
CA LEU A 48 -1.81 -8.44 0.22
C LEU A 48 -2.55 -8.74 -1.10
N TRP A 49 -2.37 -9.94 -1.66
CA TRP A 49 -3.13 -10.41 -2.82
C TRP A 49 -4.62 -10.59 -2.48
N ASP A 50 -4.95 -11.22 -1.36
CA ASP A 50 -6.34 -11.37 -0.91
C ASP A 50 -7.00 -10.00 -0.69
N LYS A 51 -6.28 -9.03 -0.12
CA LYS A 51 -6.74 -7.65 0.02
C LYS A 51 -6.99 -6.99 -1.34
N PHE A 52 -6.08 -7.15 -2.31
CA PHE A 52 -6.30 -6.69 -3.68
C PHE A 52 -7.58 -7.29 -4.27
N VAL A 53 -7.80 -8.59 -4.08
CA VAL A 53 -9.00 -9.26 -4.56
C VAL A 53 -10.26 -8.67 -3.93
N LEU A 54 -10.27 -8.47 -2.61
CA LEU A 54 -11.40 -7.85 -1.92
C LEU A 54 -11.68 -6.42 -2.39
N LEU A 55 -10.65 -5.61 -2.63
CA LEU A 55 -10.79 -4.21 -3.04
C LEU A 55 -11.29 -4.06 -4.48
N HIS A 56 -10.90 -4.95 -5.40
CA HIS A 56 -11.18 -4.82 -6.84
C HIS A 56 -12.22 -5.81 -7.37
N HIS A 57 -12.51 -6.90 -6.67
CA HIS A 57 -13.50 -7.90 -7.08
C HIS A 57 -14.78 -7.89 -6.23
N ALA A 58 -14.93 -6.94 -5.30
CA ALA A 58 -16.20 -6.71 -4.59
C ALA A 58 -17.37 -6.37 -5.53
N ASP A 59 -17.10 -5.82 -6.73
CA ASP A 59 -18.14 -5.51 -7.74
C ASP A 59 -18.73 -6.74 -8.46
N LYS A 60 -18.27 -7.97 -8.14
CA LYS A 60 -18.72 -9.21 -8.80
C LYS A 60 -19.47 -10.21 -7.90
N ILE A 61 -19.90 -9.80 -6.70
CA ILE A 61 -20.74 -10.62 -5.81
C ILE A 61 -22.17 -10.08 -5.79
#